data_AF-A0AAW0ZK22-F1
#
_entry.id   AF-A0AAW0ZK22-F1
#
_cell.length_a   1.000
_cell.length_b   1.000
_cell.length_c   1.000
_cell.angle_alpha   90.00
_cell.angle_beta   90.00
_cell.angle_gamma   90.00
#
_symmetry.space_group_name_H-M   'P 1'
#
loop_
_entity.id
_entity.type
_entity.pdbx_description
1 polymer ?
#
loop_
_entity_poly.entity_id
_entity_poly.type
_entity_poly.pdbx_seq_one_letter_code
_entity_poly.pdbx_strand_id
1 'polypeptide(L)'
;MKKLRTLQDYIDERAEFVTVSMDLDSGIPYGTKLCIPELNAKFLRKIPLEARDKSHYNNVKTNSPDFSHVDICVRTEEDTYDNSVNRVVTLYV
;
A
#
# COMPACT_ATOMS: atom_id res chain seq x y z
N MET A 1 7.33 17.26 -4.80
CA MET A 1 6.91 15.90 -4.41
C MET A 1 5.39 15.84 -4.47
N LYS A 2 4.80 14.73 -4.95
CA LYS A 2 3.34 14.52 -4.84
C LYS A 2 3.02 14.18 -3.38
N LYS A 3 1.93 14.73 -2.86
CA LYS A 3 1.48 14.44 -1.49
C LYS A 3 1.03 12.98 -1.41
N LEU A 4 1.62 12.21 -0.51
CA LEU A 4 1.19 10.85 -0.19
C LEU A 4 -0.15 10.92 0.56
N ARG A 5 -1.00 9.91 0.35
CA ARG A 5 -2.31 9.79 1.00
C ARG A 5 -2.26 8.64 2.00
N THR A 6 -2.41 8.96 3.28
CA THR A 6 -2.31 7.96 4.34
C THR A 6 -3.62 7.15 4.46
N LEU A 7 -3.54 5.96 5.08
CA LEU A 7 -4.71 5.16 5.43
C LEU A 7 -5.69 5.98 6.28
N GLN A 8 -5.18 6.70 7.28
CA GLN A 8 -5.98 7.53 8.15
C GLN A 8 -6.62 8.71 7.40
N ASP A 9 -5.94 9.30 6.40
CA ASP A 9 -6.57 10.33 5.55
C ASP A 9 -7.75 9.79 4.75
N TYR A 10 -7.67 8.55 4.27
CA TYR A 10 -8.78 7.90 3.58
C TYR A 10 -9.94 7.56 4.54
N ILE A 11 -9.62 7.06 5.73
CA ILE A 11 -10.62 6.76 6.77
C ILE A 11 -11.36 8.04 7.19
N ASP A 12 -10.63 9.14 7.36
CA ASP A 12 -11.17 10.46 7.69
C ASP A 12 -11.84 11.17 6.49
N GLU A 13 -12.00 10.49 5.34
CA GLU A 13 -12.64 11.00 4.11
C GLU A 13 -11.95 12.22 3.48
N ARG A 14 -10.64 12.37 3.72
CA ARG A 14 -9.80 13.47 3.21
C ARG A 14 -8.97 13.08 1.98
N ALA A 15 -9.09 11.83 1.54
CA ALA A 15 -8.39 11.27 0.41
C ALA A 15 -9.26 10.26 -0.34
N GLU A 16 -9.09 10.19 -1.66
CA GLU A 16 -9.85 9.28 -2.52
C GLU A 16 -9.22 7.87 -2.64
N PHE A 17 -7.97 7.71 -2.21
CA PHE A 17 -7.24 6.45 -2.16
C PHE A 17 -6.11 6.49 -1.12
N VAL A 18 -5.58 5.33 -0.76
CA VAL A 18 -4.38 5.19 0.08
C VAL A 18 -3.18 4.91 -0.79
N THR A 19 -2.11 5.66 -0.57
CA THR A 19 -0.84 5.41 -1.26
C THR A 19 -0.17 4.19 -0.65
N VAL A 20 0.34 3.31 -1.50
CA VAL A 20 1.28 2.27 -1.07
C VAL A 20 2.61 2.44 -1.78
N SER A 21 3.66 1.98 -1.10
CA SER A 21 4.99 1.82 -1.66
C SER A 21 5.22 0.37 -2.08
N MET A 22 5.86 0.18 -3.22
CA MET A 22 6.29 -1.12 -3.73
C MET A 22 7.62 -0.95 -4.47
N ASP A 23 8.27 -2.06 -4.84
CA ASP A 23 9.44 -1.97 -5.73
C ASP A 23 8.99 -1.73 -7.17
N LEU A 24 8.89 -0.46 -7.55
CA LEU A 24 8.51 -0.07 -8.91
C LEU A 24 9.59 -0.44 -9.95
N ASP A 25 10.85 -0.69 -9.54
CA ASP A 25 11.90 -1.17 -10.45
C ASP A 25 11.70 -2.65 -10.81
N SER A 26 10.86 -3.37 -10.08
CA SER A 26 10.39 -4.71 -10.47
C SER A 26 9.54 -4.68 -11.75
N GLY A 27 9.12 -3.50 -12.22
CA GLY A 27 8.26 -3.37 -13.41
C GLY A 27 6.78 -3.26 -13.09
N ILE A 28 6.41 -3.06 -11.82
CA ILE A 28 5.06 -2.66 -11.41
C ILE A 28 4.78 -1.23 -11.92
N PRO A 29 3.73 -1.02 -12.73
CA PRO A 29 3.38 0.31 -13.21
C PRO A 29 3.03 1.27 -12.06
N TYR A 30 3.47 2.52 -12.16
CA TYR A 30 3.03 3.58 -11.26
C TYR A 30 1.51 3.78 -11.37
N GLY A 31 0.81 3.80 -10.24
CA GLY A 31 -0.64 3.88 -10.16
C GLY A 31 -1.36 2.54 -10.26
N THR A 32 -0.63 1.42 -10.21
CA THR A 32 -1.23 0.08 -10.09
C THR A 32 -2.22 0.07 -8.92
N LYS A 33 -3.46 -0.31 -9.21
CA LYS A 33 -4.53 -0.42 -8.21
C LYS A 33 -4.40 -1.76 -7.52
N LEU A 34 -4.60 -1.76 -6.21
CA LEU A 34 -4.47 -2.96 -5.40
C LEU A 34 -5.68 -3.11 -4.48
N CYS A 35 -5.91 -4.33 -4.04
CA CYS A 35 -6.90 -4.67 -3.03
C CYS A 35 -6.29 -5.63 -2.01
N ILE A 36 -6.45 -5.29 -0.73
CA ILE A 36 -6.15 -6.16 0.41
C ILE A 36 -7.49 -6.45 1.13
N PRO A 37 -8.14 -7.59 0.88
CA PRO A 37 -9.44 -7.92 1.48
C PRO A 37 -9.44 -7.87 3.00
N GLU A 38 -8.33 -8.26 3.62
CA GLU A 38 -8.10 -8.26 5.05
C GLU A 38 -8.19 -6.84 5.64
N LEU A 39 -7.64 -5.86 4.94
CA LEU A 39 -7.71 -4.46 5.31
C LEU A 39 -9.14 -3.93 5.14
N ASN A 40 -9.80 -4.30 4.05
CA ASN A 40 -11.21 -3.93 3.83
C ASN A 40 -12.13 -4.47 4.94
N ALA A 41 -11.90 -5.72 5.36
CA ALA A 41 -12.66 -6.36 6.43
C ALA A 41 -12.43 -5.67 7.78
N LYS A 42 -11.19 -5.27 8.09
CA LYS A 42 -10.85 -4.54 9.31
C LYS A 42 -11.62 -3.22 9.44
N PHE A 43 -11.71 -2.44 8.37
CA PHE A 43 -12.33 -1.11 8.38
C PHE A 43 -13.79 -1.12 7.90
N LEU A 44 -14.36 -2.30 7.62
CA LEU A 44 -15.73 -2.48 7.11
C LEU A 44 -16.05 -1.61 5.88
N ARG A 45 -15.04 -1.34 5.04
CA ARG A 45 -15.16 -0.52 3.83
C ARG A 45 -14.13 -0.94 2.80
N LYS A 46 -14.43 -0.71 1.52
CA LYS A 46 -13.43 -0.85 0.46
C LYS A 46 -12.39 0.26 0.59
N ILE A 47 -11.12 -0.12 0.65
CA ILE A 47 -9.97 0.79 0.70
C ILE A 47 -9.25 0.68 -0.65
N PRO A 48 -9.40 1.67 -1.55
CA PRO A 48 -8.65 1.70 -2.79
C PRO A 48 -7.19 2.02 -2.50
N LEU A 49 -6.31 1.08 -2.83
CA LEU A 49 -4.86 1.21 -2.70
C LEU A 49 -4.26 1.49 -4.07
N GLU A 50 -3.26 2.38 -4.13
CA GLU A 50 -2.53 2.65 -5.37
C GLU A 50 -1.01 2.72 -5.14
N ALA A 51 -0.25 1.95 -5.93
CA ALA A 51 1.22 1.94 -5.91
C ALA A 51 1.76 3.25 -6.48
N ARG A 52 2.06 4.21 -5.62
CA ARG A 52 2.44 5.59 -6.00
C ARG A 52 3.66 6.12 -5.29
N ASP A 53 4.30 5.26 -4.50
CA ASP A 53 5.60 5.49 -3.91
C ASP A 53 6.51 4.30 -4.20
N LYS A 54 7.82 4.49 -4.00
CA LYS A 54 8.83 3.49 -4.32
C LYS A 54 9.65 3.11 -3.10
N SER A 55 9.67 1.81 -2.80
CA SER A 55 10.59 1.17 -1.88
C SER A 55 11.58 0.33 -2.70
N HIS A 56 12.73 -0.01 -2.13
CA HIS A 56 13.65 -0.96 -2.76
C HIS A 56 13.93 -2.11 -1.80
N TYR A 57 13.85 -3.34 -2.31
CA TYR A 57 14.08 -4.54 -1.51
C TYR A 57 15.16 -5.40 -2.15
N ASN A 58 16.13 -5.83 -1.35
CA ASN A 58 17.32 -6.57 -1.83
C ASN A 58 16.98 -7.96 -2.42
N ASN A 59 15.78 -8.48 -2.15
CA ASN A 59 15.28 -9.77 -2.62
C ASN A 59 14.36 -9.66 -3.85
N VAL A 60 14.14 -8.45 -4.39
CA VAL A 60 13.29 -8.23 -5.57
C VAL A 60 14.16 -8.07 -6.82
N LYS A 61 13.77 -8.74 -7.90
CA LYS A 61 14.47 -8.65 -9.20
C LYS A 61 13.93 -7.46 -10.00
N THR A 62 14.85 -6.69 -10.58
CA THR A 62 14.50 -5.64 -11.54
C THR A 62 13.79 -6.22 -12.77
N ASN A 63 12.79 -5.49 -13.29
CA ASN A 63 12.01 -5.85 -14.49
C ASN A 63 11.28 -7.21 -14.43
N SER A 64 11.01 -7.72 -13.23
CA SER A 64 10.13 -8.88 -12.99
C SER A 64 9.11 -8.53 -11.90
N PRO A 65 7.84 -8.19 -12.24
CA PRO A 65 6.90 -7.63 -11.28
C PRO A 65 6.77 -8.50 -10.04
N ASP A 66 7.07 -7.91 -8.87
CA ASP A 66 7.09 -8.61 -7.59
C ASP A 66 6.12 -7.96 -6.61
N PHE A 67 5.08 -8.73 -6.24
CA PHE A 67 4.00 -8.30 -5.37
C PHE A 67 4.13 -8.86 -3.94
N SER A 68 5.31 -9.37 -3.58
CA SER A 68 5.52 -9.98 -2.27
C SER A 68 5.62 -8.94 -1.15
N HIS A 69 5.91 -7.67 -1.47
CA HIS A 69 6.11 -6.59 -0.50
C HIS A 69 5.26 -5.37 -0.86
N VAL A 70 4.62 -4.78 0.15
CA VAL A 70 3.80 -3.58 0.02
C VAL A 70 3.84 -2.80 1.35
N ASP A 71 4.21 -1.52 1.31
CA ASP A 71 4.16 -0.65 2.48
C ASP A 71 2.93 0.25 2.38
N ILE A 72 1.99 0.12 3.33
CA ILE A 72 0.81 1.01 3.40
C ILE A 72 1.25 2.34 4.00
N CYS A 73 1.00 3.46 3.30
CA CYS A 73 1.28 4.78 3.84
C CYS A 73 0.35 5.06 5.03
N VAL A 74 0.92 5.19 6.23
CA VAL A 74 0.20 5.54 7.47
C VAL A 74 0.63 6.91 7.99
N ARG A 75 -0.16 7.49 8.90
CA ARG A 75 0.03 8.86 9.37
C ARG A 75 1.16 9.01 10.37
N THR A 76 1.30 8.07 11.30
CA THR A 76 2.35 8.11 12.33
C THR A 76 3.12 6.80 12.42
N GLU A 77 4.22 6.81 13.17
CA GLU A 77 4.98 5.60 13.47
C GLU A 77 4.13 4.58 14.24
N GLU A 78 3.31 5.05 15.20
CA GLU A 78 2.46 4.18 16.01
C GLU A 78 1.41 3.44 15.18
N ASP A 79 0.92 4.05 14.09
CA ASP A 79 0.00 3.40 13.17
C ASP A 79 0.64 2.16 12.48
N THR A 80 1.97 2.10 12.38
CA THR A 80 2.69 0.94 11.82
C THR A 80 2.62 -0.29 12.73
N TYR A 81 2.25 -0.11 14.00
CA TYR A 81 2.10 -1.19 14.97
C TYR A 81 0.71 -1.86 14.90
N ASP A 82 -0.24 -1.32 14.14
CA ASP A 82 -1.52 -2.01 13.93
C ASP A 82 -1.31 -3.28 13.09
N ASN A 83 -1.65 -4.43 13.66
CA ASN A 83 -1.54 -5.74 12.99
C ASN A 83 -2.31 -5.81 11.65
N SER A 84 -3.28 -4.94 11.40
CA SER A 84 -3.99 -4.88 10.11
C SER A 84 -3.17 -4.29 8.98
N VAL A 85 -2.11 -3.52 9.27
CA VAL A 85 -1.17 -2.98 8.27
C VAL A 85 0.19 -3.66 8.31
N ASN A 86 0.54 -4.34 9.41
CA ASN A 86 1.82 -5.02 9.60
C ASN A 86 1.65 -6.53 9.78
N ARG A 87 1.30 -7.22 8.69
CA ARG A 87 1.21 -8.69 8.65
C ARG A 87 1.25 -9.23 7.22
N VAL A 88 1.36 -10.55 7.09
CA VAL A 88 1.14 -11.26 5.83
C VAL A 88 -0.33 -11.16 5.42
N VAL A 89 -0.58 -10.80 4.16
CA VAL A 89 -1.92 -10.61 3.59
C VAL A 89 -1.99 -11.15 2.16
N THR A 90 -3.20 -11.27 1.64
CA THR A 90 -3.46 -11.53 0.23
C THR A 90 -3.56 -10.22 -0.54
N LEU A 91 -2.76 -10.07 -1.61
CA LEU A 91 -2.79 -8.90 -2.48
C LEU A 91 -3.42 -9.27 -3.82
N TYR A 92 -4.43 -8.50 -4.25
CA TYR A 92 -5.02 -8.57 -5.58
C TYR A 92 -4.63 -7.34 -6.39
N VAL A 93 -4.35 -7.55 -7.68
CA VAL A 93 -3.91 -6.55 -8.66
C VAL A 93 -4.90 -6.51 -9.81
#